data_AF-A0A7J7MLX5-F1
#
_entry.id   AF-A0A7J7MLX5-F1
#
_cell.length_a   1.000
_cell.length_b   1.000
_cell.length_c   1.000
_cell.angle_alpha   90.00
_cell.angle_beta   90.00
_cell.angle_gamma   90.00
#
_symmetry.space_group_name_H-M   'P 1'
#
loop_
_entity.id
_entity.type
_entity.pdbx_description
1 polymer ?
#
loop_
_entity_poly.entity_id
_entity_poly.type
_entity_poly.pdbx_seq_one_letter_code
_entity_poly.pdbx_strand_id
1 'polypeptide(L)'
;MLRLIRLLMRVQRYRAFVATFLALIPSLMPYLGTIFCILCVYCSLGVQIFGGIVNAGNPDLEESALSDNDYLLFNFNDYPNGMVTLFNLLVMGNWQIWMEVYLFSWLYN
;
A
#
# COMPACT_ATOMS: atom_id res chain seq x y z
N MET A 1 -20.41 -5.78 -13.50
CA MET A 1 -19.48 -4.71 -13.96
C MET A 1 -19.02 -4.85 -15.41
N LEU A 2 -18.52 -6.01 -15.89
CA LEU A 2 -18.11 -6.20 -17.30
C LEU A 2 -19.19 -5.90 -18.36
N ARG A 3 -20.47 -6.00 -17.99
CA ARG A 3 -21.62 -5.64 -18.85
C ARG A 3 -21.70 -4.14 -19.13
N LEU A 4 -21.23 -3.27 -18.22
CA LEU A 4 -21.26 -1.82 -18.38
C LEU A 4 -20.21 -1.33 -19.40
N ILE A 5 -19.05 -1.99 -19.43
CA ILE A 5 -17.97 -1.70 -20.40
C ILE A 5 -18.45 -1.94 -21.83
N ARG A 6 -19.22 -3.02 -22.06
CA ARG A 6 -19.85 -3.30 -23.36
C ARG A 6 -20.85 -2.21 -23.78
N LEU A 7 -21.58 -1.63 -22.83
CA LEU A 7 -22.50 -0.52 -23.08
C LEU A 7 -21.73 0.76 -23.48
N LEU A 8 -20.65 1.08 -22.76
CA LEU A 8 -19.80 2.25 -23.02
C LEU A 8 -19.07 2.15 -24.37
N MET A 9 -18.67 0.95 -24.80
CA MET A 9 -18.08 0.74 -26.13
C MET A 9 -19.06 0.96 -27.30
N ARG A 10 -20.37 0.93 -27.03
CA ARG A 10 -21.41 1.17 -28.05
C ARG A 10 -21.60 2.67 -28.34
N VAL A 11 -21.22 3.53 -27.41
CA VAL A 11 -21.29 4.99 -27.57
C VAL A 11 -20.01 5.49 -28.25
N GLN A 12 -20.14 6.06 -29.45
CA GLN A 12 -19.00 6.44 -30.29
C GLN A 12 -17.99 7.38 -29.60
N ARG A 13 -18.47 8.28 -28.72
CA ARG A 13 -17.63 9.20 -27.92
C ARG A 13 -16.75 8.48 -26.88
N TYR A 14 -17.27 7.47 -26.20
CA TYR A 14 -16.53 6.75 -25.14
C TYR A 14 -15.75 5.55 -25.68
N ARG A 15 -16.08 5.07 -26.89
CA ARG A 15 -15.42 3.90 -27.51
C ARG A 15 -13.90 4.07 -27.61
N ALA A 16 -13.44 5.23 -28.07
CA ALA A 16 -12.00 5.49 -28.21
C ALA A 16 -11.29 5.46 -26.86
N PHE A 17 -11.86 6.10 -25.84
CA PHE A 17 -11.30 6.16 -24.48
C PHE A 17 -11.26 4.78 -23.80
N VAL A 18 -12.34 4.00 -23.90
CA VAL A 18 -12.40 2.66 -23.30
C VAL A 18 -11.44 1.71 -24.04
N ALA A 19 -11.35 1.80 -25.37
CA ALA A 19 -10.44 0.97 -26.16
C ALA A 19 -8.96 1.27 -25.85
N THR A 20 -8.58 2.54 -25.75
CA THR A 20 -7.22 2.92 -25.37
C THR A 20 -6.90 2.49 -23.94
N PHE A 21 -7.81 2.70 -22.99
CA PHE A 21 -7.64 2.26 -21.60
C PHE A 21 -7.42 0.75 -21.50
N LEU A 22 -8.26 -0.05 -22.18
CA LEU A 22 -8.13 -1.51 -22.19
C LEU A 22 -6.85 -1.99 -22.91
N ALA A 23 -6.42 -1.30 -23.97
CA ALA A 23 -5.16 -1.58 -24.65
C ALA A 23 -3.94 -1.19 -23.79
N LEU A 24 -4.08 -0.23 -22.89
CA LEU A 24 -3.03 0.24 -22.00
C LEU A 24 -2.78 -0.71 -20.81
N ILE A 25 -3.79 -1.48 -20.39
CA ILE A 25 -3.65 -2.46 -19.29
C ILE A 25 -2.47 -3.42 -19.52
N PRO A 26 -2.37 -4.16 -20.64
CA PRO A 26 -1.26 -5.08 -20.86
C PRO A 26 0.09 -4.36 -21.00
N SER A 27 0.12 -3.14 -21.53
CA SER A 27 1.37 -2.38 -21.65
C SER A 27 1.85 -1.81 -20.30
N LEU A 28 0.94 -1.55 -19.36
CA LEU A 28 1.27 -1.12 -17.99
C LEU A 28 1.65 -2.29 -17.07
N MET A 29 1.18 -3.49 -17.38
CA MET A 29 1.43 -4.68 -16.57
C MET A 29 2.92 -4.93 -16.22
N PRO A 30 3.90 -4.82 -17.14
CA PRO A 30 5.30 -4.99 -16.78
C PRO A 30 5.78 -3.95 -15.76
N TYR A 31 5.37 -2.68 -15.89
CA TYR A 31 5.75 -1.61 -14.96
C TYR A 31 5.15 -1.83 -13.57
N LEU A 32 3.87 -2.19 -13.52
CA LEU A 32 3.20 -2.55 -12.26
C LEU A 32 3.87 -3.79 -11.63
N GLY A 33 4.27 -4.77 -12.44
CA GLY A 33 5.03 -5.94 -12.00
C GLY A 33 6.39 -5.56 -11.40
N THR A 34 7.13 -4.64 -12.02
CA THR A 34 8.41 -4.15 -11.48
C THR A 34 8.23 -3.48 -10.13
N ILE A 35 7.25 -2.58 -10.00
CA ILE A 35 6.93 -1.93 -8.72
C ILE A 35 6.55 -2.99 -7.68
N PHE A 36 5.69 -3.94 -8.04
CA PHE A 36 5.29 -5.03 -7.15
C PHE A 36 6.50 -5.84 -6.65
N CYS A 37 7.46 -6.18 -7.53
CA CYS A 37 8.70 -6.86 -7.12
C CYS A 37 9.51 -6.02 -6.11
N ILE A 38 9.60 -4.71 -6.31
CA ILE A 38 10.26 -3.81 -5.34
C ILE A 38 9.51 -3.86 -4.00
N LEU A 39 8.18 -3.77 -4.00
CA LEU A 39 7.38 -3.89 -2.78
C LEU A 39 7.62 -5.23 -2.06
N CYS A 40 7.73 -6.34 -2.80
CA CYS A 40 8.03 -7.66 -2.22
C CYS A 40 9.39 -7.68 -1.48
N VAL A 41 10.42 -7.06 -2.05
CA VAL A 41 11.75 -6.97 -1.42
C VAL A 41 11.67 -6.11 -0.15
N TYR A 42 11.06 -4.93 -0.24
CA TYR A 42 10.88 -4.04 0.91
C TYR A 42 10.02 -4.67 2.00
N CYS A 43 9.01 -5.47 1.65
CA CYS A 43 8.16 -6.17 2.61
C CYS A 43 8.97 -7.21 3.39
N SER A 44 9.78 -8.01 2.68
CA SER A 44 10.65 -9.00 3.32
C SER A 44 11.66 -8.35 4.26
N LEU A 45 12.23 -7.21 3.88
CA LEU A 45 13.12 -6.44 4.76
C LEU A 45 12.37 -5.84 5.95
N GLY A 46 11.20 -5.25 5.70
CA GLY A 46 10.39 -4.61 6.72
C GLY A 46 9.96 -5.58 7.83
N VAL A 47 9.52 -6.79 7.46
CA VAL A 47 9.13 -7.81 8.44
C VAL A 47 10.31 -8.29 9.28
N GLN A 48 11.51 -8.40 8.71
CA GLN A 48 12.70 -8.83 9.44
C GLN A 48 13.24 -7.75 10.38
N ILE A 49 13.19 -6.48 9.98
CA ILE A 49 13.77 -5.36 10.74
C ILE A 49 12.78 -4.80 11.75
N PHE A 50 11.50 -4.70 11.39
CA PHE A 50 10.46 -4.01 12.16
C PHE A 50 9.35 -4.93 12.69
N GLY A 51 9.51 -6.25 12.54
CA GLY A 51 8.54 -7.22 13.04
C GLY A 51 8.41 -7.16 14.57
N GLY A 52 7.18 -7.00 15.05
CA GLY A 52 6.87 -6.98 16.49
C GLY A 52 7.06 -5.61 17.16
N ILE A 53 7.45 -4.57 16.43
CA ILE A 53 7.61 -3.21 16.99
C ILE A 53 6.25 -2.53 17.20
N VAL A 54 5.36 -2.63 16.21
CA VAL A 54 4.03 -2.00 16.26
C VAL A 54 2.99 -3.03 16.69
N ASN A 55 2.63 -3.04 17.96
CA ASN A 55 1.65 -3.97 18.55
C ASN A 55 0.66 -3.23 19.45
N ALA A 56 -0.61 -3.64 19.43
CA ALA A 56 -1.69 -3.03 20.23
C ALA A 56 -1.52 -3.16 21.76
N GLY A 57 -0.53 -3.91 22.24
CA GLY A 57 -0.18 -4.04 23.65
C GLY A 57 1.04 -3.21 24.06
N ASN A 58 1.59 -2.37 23.17
CA ASN A 58 2.71 -1.50 23.51
C ASN A 58 2.18 -0.16 24.06
N PRO A 59 2.39 0.13 25.37
CA PRO A 59 1.90 1.37 25.99
C PRO A 59 2.52 2.63 25.37
N ASP A 60 3.71 2.53 24.78
CA ASP A 60 4.37 3.67 24.10
C ASP A 60 3.69 4.04 22.77
N LEU A 61 2.79 3.19 22.27
CA LEU A 61 2.04 3.40 21.02
C LEU A 61 0.59 3.83 21.24
N GLU A 62 0.05 3.76 22.46
CA GLU A 62 -1.35 4.09 22.78
C GLU A 62 -1.69 5.57 22.53
N GLU A 63 -0.74 6.48 22.75
CA GLU A 63 -0.87 7.93 22.44
C GLU A 63 -0.20 8.34 21.11
N SER A 64 0.24 7.38 20.29
CA SER A 64 0.92 7.70 19.04
C SER A 64 -0.08 8.08 17.94
N ALA A 65 0.38 8.89 16.98
CA ALA A 65 -0.40 9.27 15.80
C ALA A 65 -0.87 8.06 14.96
N LEU A 66 -0.30 6.85 15.16
CA LEU A 66 -0.78 5.60 14.55
C LEU A 66 -2.07 5.08 15.23
N SER A 67 -2.20 5.25 16.54
CA SER A 67 -3.41 4.87 17.31
C SER A 67 -4.59 5.78 16.96
N ASP A 68 -4.34 7.09 16.92
CA ASP A 68 -5.37 8.11 16.61
C ASP A 68 -5.98 7.98 15.20
N ASN A 69 -5.26 7.36 14.26
CA ASN A 69 -5.70 7.17 12.87
C ASN A 69 -6.07 5.71 12.55
N ASP A 70 -6.21 4.83 13.54
CA ASP A 70 -6.46 3.38 13.36
C ASP A 70 -5.42 2.68 12.45
N TYR A 71 -4.20 3.22 12.37
CA TYR A 71 -3.12 2.69 11.53
C TYR A 71 -2.30 1.58 12.20
N LEU A 72 -2.67 1.15 13.40
CA LEU A 72 -2.04 0.01 14.09
C LEU A 72 -2.14 -1.30 13.28
N LEU A 73 -3.15 -1.43 12.40
CA LEU A 73 -3.28 -2.57 11.49
C LEU A 73 -2.24 -2.53 10.34
N PHE A 74 -1.68 -1.36 10.03
CA PHE A 74 -0.69 -1.17 8.97
C PHE A 74 0.72 -1.23 9.54
N ASN A 75 1.13 -2.47 9.83
CA ASN A 75 2.42 -2.80 10.43
C ASN A 75 3.22 -3.80 9.56
N PHE A 76 4.45 -4.09 10.01
CA PHE A 76 5.33 -5.10 9.42
C PHE A 76 5.43 -6.37 10.27
N ASN A 77 4.40 -6.73 11.04
CA ASN A 77 4.46 -7.93 11.89
C ASN A 77 4.35 -9.22 11.07
N ASP A 78 3.69 -9.16 9.93
CA ASP A 78 3.51 -10.26 8.99
C ASP A 78 3.51 -9.76 7.55
N TYR A 79 3.78 -10.66 6.62
CA TYR A 79 3.99 -10.31 5.21
C TYR A 79 2.75 -9.70 4.55
N PRO A 80 1.51 -10.22 4.73
CA PRO A 80 0.31 -9.57 4.19
C PRO A 80 0.11 -8.14 4.72
N ASN A 81 0.24 -7.92 6.03
CA ASN A 81 0.10 -6.58 6.61
C ASN A 81 1.22 -5.64 6.12
N GLY A 82 2.45 -6.12 5.99
CA GLY A 82 3.56 -5.35 5.42
C GLY A 82 3.30 -4.94 3.96
N MET A 83 2.69 -5.81 3.16
CA MET A 83 2.34 -5.50 1.77
C MET A 83 1.25 -4.42 1.67
N VAL A 84 0.22 -4.48 2.52
CA VAL A 84 -0.83 -3.45 2.56
C VAL A 84 -0.26 -2.12 3.08
N THR A 85 0.63 -2.17 4.06
CA THR A 85 1.33 -0.99 4.58
C THR A 85 2.16 -0.33 3.49
N LEU A 86 2.95 -1.09 2.74
CA LEU A 86 3.73 -0.56 1.60
C LEU A 86 2.85 -0.03 0.47
N PHE A 87 1.71 -0.67 0.20
CA PHE A 87 0.72 -0.14 -0.75
C PHE A 87 0.17 1.22 -0.28
N ASN A 88 -0.16 1.35 1.00
CA ASN A 88 -0.58 2.61 1.59
C ASN A 88 0.54 3.66 1.49
N LEU A 89 1.81 3.31 1.70
CA LEU A 89 2.94 4.24 1.52
C LEU A 89 3.14 4.66 0.05
N LEU A 90 2.85 3.76 -0.90
CA LEU A 90 2.95 4.06 -2.34
C LEU A 90 1.84 5.00 -2.81
N VAL A 91 0.63 4.85 -2.26
CA VAL A 91 -0.58 5.54 -2.74
C VAL A 91 -0.94 6.75 -1.88
N MET A 92 -0.78 6.65 -0.58
CA MET A 92 -1.16 7.69 0.38
C MET A 92 0.01 8.63 0.66
N GLY A 93 -0.27 9.93 0.62
CA GLY A 93 0.73 10.98 0.88
C GLY A 93 1.15 11.15 2.34
N ASN A 94 0.60 10.35 3.26
CA ASN A 94 0.77 10.48 4.71
C ASN A 94 1.95 9.65 5.27
N TRP A 95 2.89 9.26 4.41
CA TRP A 95 4.02 8.36 4.73
C TRP A 95 4.87 8.83 5.93
N GLN A 96 4.86 10.12 6.23
CA GLN A 96 5.62 10.73 7.33
C GLN A 96 5.20 10.15 8.68
N ILE A 97 3.92 9.80 8.86
CA ILE A 97 3.39 9.26 10.12
C ILE A 97 4.05 7.92 10.45
N TRP A 98 4.15 7.01 9.47
CA TRP A 98 4.84 5.73 9.65
C TRP A 98 6.33 5.96 9.93
N MET A 99 6.99 6.83 9.15
CA MET A 99 8.43 7.08 9.30
C MET A 99 8.78 7.60 10.70
N GLU A 100 8.03 8.57 11.20
CA GLU A 100 8.25 9.17 12.53
C GLU A 100 8.07 8.12 13.65
N VAL A 101 7.01 7.33 13.60
CA VAL A 101 6.74 6.34 14.65
C VAL A 101 7.72 5.17 14.61
N TYR A 102 8.11 4.67 13.43
CA TYR A 102 9.13 3.63 13.34
C TYR A 102 10.51 4.13 13.78
N LEU A 103 10.88 5.37 13.46
CA LEU A 103 12.15 5.95 13.91
C LEU A 103 12.17 6.11 15.43
N PHE A 104 11.12 6.68 16.01
CA PHE A 104 10.98 6.82 17.46
C PHE A 104 11.07 5.45 18.13
N SER A 105 10.26 4.49 17.69
CA SER A 105 10.26 3.14 18.27
C SER A 105 11.59 2.40 18.13
N TRP A 106 12.45 2.77 17.17
CA TRP A 106 13.78 2.18 16.99
C TRP A 106 14.86 2.85 17.85
N LEU A 107 14.74 4.13 18.15
CA LEU A 107 15.70 4.86 19.00
C LEU A 107 15.50 4.61 20.50
N TYR A 108 14.28 4.27 20.92
CA TYR A 108 13.89 4.10 22.32
C TYR A 108 13.77 2.63 22.77
N ASN A 109 14.23 1.68 21.95
CA ASN A 109 14.27 0.23 22.21
C ASN A 109 15.73 -0.24 22.27
#